data_AF-A0A7Z0LCI1-F1
#
_entry.id   AF-A0A7Z0LCI1-F1
#
_cell.length_a   1.000
_cell.length_b   1.000
_cell.length_c   1.000
_cell.angle_alpha   90.00
_cell.angle_beta   90.00
_cell.angle_gamma   90.00
#
_symmetry.space_group_name_H-M   'P 1'
#
loop_
_entity.id
_entity.type
_entity.pdbx_description
1 polymer ?
#
loop_
_entity_poly.entity_id
_entity_poly.type
_entity_poly.pdbx_seq_one_letter_code
_entity_poly.pdbx_strand_id
1 'polypeptide(L)'
;MHISSSRTIGSSNFYHLWQEQQHRSPKDCLIWFLEFLDMPVELTDDQQELQRLLNAFHPDLAPHDRFWKQLVKTIQQAFPQNSLDQAGLLNRQVHQLRYLISTQQAQYVRRHFRDPGMTDRQALARYLKGRFYTLWDRGRLHQKLSLVEGKRNYPDNQASVNLKVLYRQRVEFILDSQGRFLNILDPEGSSEAGIINGASFNYGGFCRHKDLDIAPIGRHDPRFRRKKLRGYRSPSKKRWGSDDRSFWSAQGPYSQAGRSLAGLVKDQARDFRRLVRKS
;
A
#
# COMPACT_ATOMS: atom_id res chain seq x y z
N MET A 1 -19.38 -8.15 -19.90
CA MET A 1 -19.89 -9.32 -19.14
C MET A 1 -20.19 -8.87 -17.72
N HIS A 2 -21.45 -8.93 -17.28
CA HIS A 2 -21.79 -8.69 -15.87
C HIS A 2 -21.24 -9.84 -15.03
N ILE A 3 -20.25 -9.56 -14.18
CA ILE A 3 -19.83 -10.50 -13.14
C ILE A 3 -21.03 -10.62 -12.20
N SER A 4 -21.71 -11.77 -12.22
CA SER A 4 -22.74 -12.08 -11.23
C SER A 4 -22.15 -11.91 -9.83
N SER A 5 -22.88 -11.26 -8.91
CA SER A 5 -22.42 -10.99 -7.54
C SER A 5 -21.93 -12.26 -6.82
N SER A 6 -22.40 -13.43 -7.26
CA SER A 6 -21.98 -14.76 -6.82
C SER A 6 -20.56 -15.19 -7.23
N ARG A 7 -19.80 -14.40 -7.99
CA ARG A 7 -18.42 -14.74 -8.42
C ARG A 7 -17.39 -13.66 -8.09
N THR A 8 -17.62 -12.85 -7.06
CA THR A 8 -16.63 -11.86 -6.60
C THR A 8 -15.67 -12.46 -5.59
N ILE A 9 -14.42 -11.98 -5.56
CA ILE A 9 -13.40 -12.35 -4.57
C ILE A 9 -13.92 -11.97 -3.19
N GLY A 10 -14.01 -12.95 -2.29
CA GLY A 10 -14.60 -12.78 -0.95
C GLY A 10 -16.08 -13.15 -0.84
N SER A 11 -16.74 -13.57 -1.92
CA SER A 11 -18.06 -14.20 -1.86
C SER A 11 -17.97 -15.67 -1.41
N SER A 12 -19.08 -16.23 -0.91
CA SER A 12 -19.13 -17.64 -0.47
C SER A 12 -18.69 -18.62 -1.58
N ASN A 13 -19.18 -18.42 -2.80
CA ASN A 13 -18.82 -19.25 -3.95
C ASN A 13 -17.33 -19.09 -4.32
N PHE A 14 -16.77 -17.88 -4.26
CA PHE A 14 -15.32 -17.70 -4.43
C PHE A 14 -14.52 -18.52 -3.41
N TYR A 15 -14.95 -18.55 -2.14
CA TYR A 15 -14.24 -19.36 -1.13
C TYR A 15 -14.23 -20.85 -1.48
N HIS A 16 -15.33 -21.39 -2.00
CA HIS A 16 -15.38 -22.78 -2.47
C HIS A 16 -14.38 -23.00 -3.60
N LEU A 17 -14.43 -22.18 -4.65
CA LEU A 17 -13.51 -22.26 -5.80
C LEU A 17 -12.03 -22.13 -5.37
N TRP A 18 -11.73 -21.22 -4.46
CA TRP A 18 -10.38 -21.01 -3.93
C TRP A 18 -9.87 -22.22 -3.14
N GLN A 19 -10.74 -22.90 -2.36
CA GLN A 19 -10.36 -24.13 -1.66
C GLN A 19 -10.05 -25.27 -2.64
N GLU A 20 -10.85 -25.44 -3.70
CA GLU A 20 -10.59 -26.43 -4.75
C GLU A 20 -9.23 -26.22 -5.43
N GLN A 21 -8.81 -24.96 -5.59
CA GLN A 21 -7.51 -24.64 -6.18
C GLN A 21 -6.32 -24.96 -5.25
N GLN A 22 -6.53 -25.14 -3.93
CA GLN A 22 -5.43 -25.41 -3.00
C GLN A 22 -4.77 -26.78 -3.20
N HIS A 23 -5.38 -27.69 -3.97
CA HIS A 23 -4.77 -28.97 -4.35
C HIS A 23 -3.70 -28.84 -5.43
N ARG A 24 -3.66 -27.73 -6.15
CA ARG A 24 -2.66 -27.46 -7.19
C ARG A 24 -1.33 -26.99 -6.59
N SER A 25 -0.30 -26.86 -7.43
CA SER A 25 0.91 -26.19 -6.99
C SER A 25 0.61 -24.73 -6.58
N PRO A 26 1.37 -24.14 -5.64
CA PRO A 26 1.15 -22.75 -5.24
C PRO A 26 1.21 -21.74 -6.40
N LYS A 27 2.03 -22.00 -7.43
CA LYS A 27 2.09 -21.15 -8.62
C LYS A 27 0.83 -21.26 -9.47
N ASP A 28 0.35 -22.48 -9.72
CA ASP A 28 -0.86 -22.70 -10.51
C ASP A 28 -2.11 -22.12 -9.83
N CYS A 29 -2.14 -22.19 -8.49
CA CYS A 29 -3.19 -21.54 -7.70
C CYS A 29 -3.18 -20.01 -7.87
N LEU A 30 -2.00 -19.38 -7.92
CA LEU A 30 -1.89 -17.94 -8.18
C LEU A 30 -2.21 -17.56 -9.62
N ILE A 31 -1.80 -18.37 -10.60
CA ILE A 31 -2.15 -18.18 -12.01
C ILE A 31 -3.68 -18.17 -12.14
N TRP A 32 -4.36 -19.19 -11.60
CA TRP A 32 -5.82 -19.25 -11.58
C TRP A 32 -6.44 -18.02 -10.92
N PHE A 33 -5.89 -17.55 -9.79
CA PHE A 33 -6.44 -16.39 -9.10
C PHE A 33 -6.31 -15.09 -9.91
N LEU A 34 -5.18 -14.91 -10.60
CA LEU A 34 -4.95 -13.74 -11.46
C LEU A 34 -5.81 -13.79 -12.72
N GLU A 35 -6.05 -14.99 -13.28
CA GLU A 35 -7.00 -15.21 -14.37
C GLU A 35 -8.43 -14.93 -13.92
N PHE A 36 -8.82 -15.38 -12.72
CA PHE A 36 -10.13 -15.11 -12.12
C PHE A 36 -10.38 -13.62 -11.92
N LEU A 37 -9.34 -12.88 -11.50
CA LEU A 37 -9.36 -11.42 -11.36
C LEU A 37 -9.32 -10.69 -12.71
N ASP A 38 -9.02 -11.38 -13.80
CA ASP A 38 -8.70 -10.78 -15.10
C ASP A 38 -7.63 -9.69 -14.94
N MET A 39 -6.55 -10.06 -14.23
CA MET A 39 -5.40 -9.21 -13.95
C MET A 39 -4.66 -8.91 -15.26
N PRO A 40 -4.43 -7.64 -15.62
CA PRO A 40 -3.70 -7.31 -16.83
C PRO A 40 -2.23 -7.77 -16.73
N VAL A 41 -1.57 -7.83 -17.88
CA VAL A 41 -0.11 -8.08 -17.95
C VAL A 41 0.68 -7.06 -17.14
N GLU A 42 0.21 -5.81 -17.12
CA GLU A 42 0.75 -4.70 -16.34
C GLU A 42 -0.37 -3.73 -16.00
N LEU A 43 -0.46 -3.29 -14.75
CA LEU A 43 -1.39 -2.27 -14.29
C LEU A 43 -1.08 -0.92 -14.96
N THR A 44 -2.14 -0.22 -15.34
CA THR A 44 -2.07 1.15 -15.85
C THR A 44 -2.63 2.13 -14.81
N ASP A 45 -2.55 3.43 -15.10
CA ASP A 45 -3.23 4.49 -14.36
C ASP A 45 -4.65 4.78 -14.91
N ASP A 46 -5.17 3.87 -15.74
CA ASP A 46 -6.52 3.98 -16.31
C ASP A 46 -7.60 3.71 -15.26
N GLN A 47 -8.56 4.62 -15.17
CA GLN A 47 -9.64 4.56 -14.17
C GLN A 47 -10.67 3.48 -14.49
N GLN A 48 -10.90 3.15 -15.78
CA GLN A 48 -11.85 2.11 -16.16
C GLN A 48 -11.29 0.72 -15.83
N GLU A 49 -10.00 0.50 -16.10
CA GLU A 49 -9.26 -0.68 -15.67
C GLU A 49 -9.32 -0.84 -14.15
N LEU A 50 -9.02 0.22 -13.40
CA LEU A 50 -9.09 0.19 -11.94
C LEU A 50 -10.49 -0.15 -11.44
N GLN A 51 -11.53 0.50 -11.96
CA GLN A 51 -12.90 0.25 -11.55
C GLN A 51 -13.33 -1.18 -11.86
N ARG A 52 -12.98 -1.72 -13.04
CA ARG A 52 -13.23 -3.11 -13.42
C ARG A 52 -12.58 -4.07 -12.43
N LEU A 53 -11.30 -3.87 -12.12
CA LEU A 53 -10.55 -4.70 -11.18
C LEU A 53 -11.12 -4.63 -9.75
N LEU A 54 -11.52 -3.44 -9.29
CA LEU A 54 -12.15 -3.27 -7.97
C LEU A 54 -13.52 -3.95 -7.89
N ASN A 55 -14.30 -3.93 -8.97
CA ASN A 55 -15.60 -4.62 -9.04
C ASN A 55 -15.49 -6.15 -8.94
N ALA A 56 -14.30 -6.72 -9.15
CA ALA A 56 -14.06 -8.15 -8.94
C ALA A 56 -14.02 -8.54 -7.44
N PHE A 57 -13.86 -7.58 -6.52
CA PHE A 57 -13.87 -7.83 -5.08
C PHE A 57 -15.25 -7.61 -4.49
N HIS A 58 -15.65 -8.51 -3.58
CA HIS A 58 -16.87 -8.34 -2.82
C HIS A 58 -16.75 -7.08 -1.94
N PRO A 59 -17.78 -6.21 -1.87
CA PRO A 59 -17.71 -4.97 -1.10
C PRO A 59 -17.46 -5.16 0.40
N ASP A 60 -17.80 -6.33 0.93
CA ASP A 60 -17.63 -6.68 2.35
C ASP A 60 -16.36 -7.50 2.61
N LEU A 61 -15.50 -7.71 1.60
CA LEU A 61 -14.22 -8.36 1.80
C LEU A 61 -13.30 -7.46 2.64
N ALA A 62 -13.32 -7.68 3.95
CA ALA A 62 -12.63 -6.82 4.90
C ALA A 62 -11.10 -6.97 4.84
N PRO A 63 -10.32 -5.93 5.18
CA PRO A 63 -8.87 -6.04 5.30
C PRO A 63 -8.42 -7.04 6.36
N HIS A 64 -9.27 -7.46 7.29
CA HIS A 64 -8.94 -8.51 8.28
C HIS A 64 -9.37 -9.91 7.87
N ASP A 65 -9.97 -10.09 6.69
CA ASP A 65 -10.47 -11.39 6.25
C ASP A 65 -9.37 -12.47 6.18
N ARG A 66 -9.76 -13.72 6.46
CA ARG A 66 -8.85 -14.87 6.46
C ARG A 66 -8.26 -15.17 5.09
N PHE A 67 -8.97 -14.83 4.00
CA PHE A 67 -8.54 -15.03 2.62
C PHE A 67 -7.15 -14.47 2.39
N TRP A 68 -6.93 -13.23 2.80
CA TRP A 68 -5.66 -12.55 2.62
C TRP A 68 -4.48 -13.25 3.31
N LYS A 69 -4.72 -13.93 4.44
CA LYS A 69 -3.69 -14.74 5.10
C LYS A 69 -3.36 -15.99 4.27
N GLN A 70 -4.38 -16.61 3.68
CA GLN A 70 -4.21 -17.75 2.77
C GLN A 70 -3.45 -17.32 1.51
N LEU A 71 -3.86 -16.23 0.85
CA LEU A 71 -3.18 -15.67 -0.31
C LEU A 71 -1.70 -15.40 -0.04
N VAL A 72 -1.37 -14.75 1.09
CA VAL A 72 0.02 -14.51 1.50
C VAL A 72 0.79 -15.82 1.64
N LYS A 73 0.20 -16.85 2.27
CA LYS A 73 0.84 -18.15 2.42
C LYS A 73 1.13 -18.78 1.05
N THR A 74 0.16 -18.76 0.14
CA THR A 74 0.32 -19.28 -1.23
C THR A 74 1.44 -18.53 -1.98
N ILE A 75 1.50 -17.20 -1.88
CA ILE A 75 2.57 -16.38 -2.47
C ILE A 75 3.94 -16.73 -1.88
N GLN A 76 4.04 -16.85 -0.56
CA GLN A 76 5.30 -17.22 0.09
C GLN A 76 5.81 -18.59 -0.34
N GLN A 77 4.91 -19.55 -0.59
CA GLN A 77 5.24 -20.89 -1.08
C GLN A 77 5.58 -20.89 -2.58
N ALA A 78 4.85 -20.13 -3.39
CA ALA A 78 5.08 -20.01 -4.83
C ALA A 78 6.42 -19.33 -5.16
N PHE A 79 6.87 -18.42 -4.28
CA PHE A 79 8.09 -17.67 -4.44
C PHE A 79 9.03 -17.86 -3.24
N PRO A 80 9.79 -18.96 -3.14
CA PRO A 80 10.81 -19.12 -2.11
C PRO A 80 11.98 -18.13 -2.30
N GLN A 81 12.64 -17.74 -1.21
CA GLN A 81 13.76 -16.78 -1.22
C GLN A 81 13.42 -15.49 -1.99
N ASN A 82 14.31 -15.04 -2.89
CA ASN A 82 14.16 -13.87 -3.76
C ASN A 82 13.57 -14.19 -5.14
N SER A 83 12.89 -15.33 -5.31
CA SER A 83 12.38 -15.73 -6.63
C SER A 83 11.30 -14.80 -7.19
N LEU A 84 10.62 -14.00 -6.35
CA LEU A 84 9.67 -12.99 -6.82
C LEU A 84 10.34 -11.86 -7.61
N ASP A 85 11.62 -11.56 -7.35
CA ASP A 85 12.39 -10.52 -8.06
C ASP A 85 12.93 -10.98 -9.43
N GLN A 86 12.72 -12.26 -9.78
CA GLN A 86 13.12 -12.78 -11.09
C GLN A 86 12.17 -12.32 -12.21
N ALA A 87 12.65 -12.30 -13.44
CA ALA A 87 11.80 -12.00 -14.59
C ALA A 87 10.67 -13.03 -14.72
N GLY A 88 9.46 -12.56 -15.01
CA GLY A 88 8.30 -13.41 -15.21
C GLY A 88 7.01 -12.61 -15.28
N LEU A 89 6.02 -13.13 -16.02
CA LEU A 89 4.68 -12.54 -16.06
C LEU A 89 4.00 -12.66 -14.70
N LEU A 90 3.95 -13.88 -14.15
CA LEU A 90 3.38 -14.15 -12.83
C LEU A 90 4.02 -13.29 -11.74
N ASN A 91 5.35 -13.18 -11.72
CA ASN A 91 6.10 -12.33 -10.79
C ASN A 91 5.64 -10.87 -10.82
N ARG A 92 5.51 -10.32 -12.03
CA ARG A 92 5.09 -8.95 -12.25
C ARG A 92 3.67 -8.71 -11.76
N GLN A 93 2.74 -9.57 -12.16
CA GLN A 93 1.34 -9.47 -11.77
C GLN A 93 1.17 -9.62 -10.26
N VAL A 94 1.85 -10.59 -9.62
CA VAL A 94 1.81 -10.78 -8.17
C VAL A 94 2.37 -9.57 -7.42
N HIS A 95 3.46 -8.96 -7.90
CA HIS A 95 3.98 -7.73 -7.31
C HIS A 95 2.99 -6.58 -7.44
N GLN A 96 2.42 -6.37 -8.63
CA GLN A 96 1.50 -5.27 -8.90
C GLN A 96 0.14 -5.43 -8.22
N LEU A 97 -0.32 -6.66 -8.02
CA LEU A 97 -1.52 -7.01 -7.25
C LEU A 97 -1.52 -6.37 -5.86
N ARG A 98 -0.35 -6.17 -5.24
CA ARG A 98 -0.21 -5.52 -3.92
C ARG A 98 -0.80 -4.12 -3.89
N TYR A 99 -0.75 -3.40 -5.02
CA TYR A 99 -1.28 -2.06 -5.16
C TYR A 99 -2.80 -2.09 -5.25
N LEU A 100 -3.35 -2.99 -6.07
CA LEU A 100 -4.79 -3.19 -6.16
C LEU A 100 -5.41 -3.64 -4.84
N ILE A 101 -4.79 -4.59 -4.13
CA ILE A 101 -5.25 -5.03 -2.79
C ILE A 101 -5.25 -3.85 -1.81
N SER A 102 -4.19 -3.04 -1.82
CA SER A 102 -4.10 -1.85 -0.96
C SER A 102 -5.24 -0.85 -1.25
N THR A 103 -5.56 -0.63 -2.53
CA THR A 103 -6.67 0.21 -2.96
C THR A 103 -8.03 -0.35 -2.54
N GLN A 104 -8.25 -1.65 -2.71
CA GLN A 104 -9.47 -2.33 -2.26
C GLN A 104 -9.65 -2.17 -0.74
N GLN A 105 -8.57 -2.26 0.04
CA GLN A 105 -8.64 -2.13 1.50
C GLN A 105 -8.94 -0.69 1.95
N ALA A 106 -8.41 0.31 1.26
CA ALA A 106 -8.77 1.71 1.47
C ALA A 106 -10.25 1.95 1.15
N GLN A 107 -10.74 1.40 0.04
CA GLN A 107 -12.14 1.49 -0.37
C GLN A 107 -13.09 0.80 0.61
N TYR A 108 -12.71 -0.35 1.18
CA TYR A 108 -13.48 -0.96 2.26
C TYR A 108 -13.62 -0.02 3.46
N VAL A 109 -12.53 0.62 3.89
CA VAL A 109 -12.58 1.57 5.02
C VAL A 109 -13.48 2.76 4.69
N ARG A 110 -13.35 3.33 3.49
CA ARG A 110 -14.20 4.45 3.04
C ARG A 110 -15.67 4.06 3.02
N ARG A 111 -16.01 2.92 2.42
CA ARG A 111 -17.39 2.44 2.30
C ARG A 111 -18.07 2.18 3.64
N HIS A 112 -17.34 1.59 4.58
CA HIS A 112 -17.94 1.06 5.82
C HIS A 112 -17.76 1.97 7.04
N PHE A 113 -16.85 2.95 7.00
CA PHE A 113 -16.49 3.75 8.17
C PHE A 113 -16.45 5.27 7.94
N ARG A 114 -16.59 5.74 6.69
CA ARG A 114 -16.55 7.17 6.34
C ARG A 114 -17.96 7.74 6.16
N ASP A 115 -18.42 8.49 7.16
CA ASP A 115 -19.63 9.29 7.02
C ASP A 115 -19.37 10.54 6.15
N PRO A 116 -20.42 11.19 5.61
CA PRO A 116 -20.27 12.48 4.93
C PRO A 116 -19.49 13.50 5.77
N GLY A 117 -18.52 14.18 5.16
CA GLY A 117 -17.65 15.15 5.83
C GLY A 117 -16.46 14.55 6.59
N MET A 118 -16.32 13.22 6.66
CA MET A 118 -15.15 12.59 7.27
C MET A 118 -13.96 12.47 6.32
N THR A 119 -12.77 12.72 6.85
CA THR A 119 -11.49 12.38 6.22
C THR A 119 -11.24 10.87 6.26
N ASP A 120 -10.39 10.36 5.35
CA ASP A 120 -9.94 8.97 5.38
C ASP A 120 -9.23 8.64 6.71
N ARG A 121 -8.53 9.60 7.31
CA ARG A 121 -7.92 9.48 8.64
C ARG A 121 -8.97 9.18 9.71
N GLN A 122 -10.11 9.86 9.70
CA GLN A 122 -11.20 9.63 10.66
C GLN A 122 -11.86 8.27 10.42
N ALA A 123 -12.13 7.92 9.16
CA ALA A 123 -12.68 6.62 8.80
C ALA A 123 -11.75 5.47 9.21
N LEU A 124 -10.43 5.61 8.97
CA LEU A 124 -9.44 4.64 9.39
C LEU A 124 -9.37 4.52 10.92
N ALA A 125 -9.46 5.64 11.64
CA ALA A 125 -9.46 5.62 13.10
C ALA A 125 -10.65 4.84 13.67
N ARG A 126 -11.86 5.03 13.11
CA ARG A 126 -13.04 4.22 13.43
C ARG A 126 -12.82 2.74 13.11
N TYR A 127 -12.32 2.43 11.91
CA TYR A 127 -12.01 1.06 11.53
C TYR A 127 -11.02 0.40 12.49
N LEU A 128 -10.04 1.14 13.02
CA LEU A 128 -9.02 0.60 13.92
C LEU A 128 -9.40 0.60 15.40
N LYS A 129 -10.56 1.15 15.79
CA LYS A 129 -11.02 1.14 17.18
C LYS A 129 -11.09 -0.30 17.71
N GLY A 130 -10.47 -0.54 18.87
CA GLY A 130 -10.39 -1.87 19.50
C GLY A 130 -9.49 -2.88 18.80
N ARG A 131 -8.77 -2.49 17.73
CA ARG A 131 -7.89 -3.39 16.97
C ARG A 131 -6.42 -3.09 17.27
N PHE A 132 -5.59 -4.13 17.25
CA PHE A 132 -4.14 -3.95 17.34
C PHE A 132 -3.57 -3.51 16.00
N TYR A 133 -2.95 -2.33 15.98
CA TYR A 133 -2.22 -1.80 14.83
C TYR A 133 -0.89 -1.21 15.30
N THR A 134 0.04 -1.10 14.37
CA THR A 134 1.34 -0.47 14.61
C THR A 134 1.45 0.78 13.76
N LEU A 135 1.97 1.83 14.36
CA LEU A 135 2.43 3.01 13.64
C LEU A 135 3.92 2.78 13.49
N TRP A 136 4.30 2.08 12.42
CA TRP A 136 5.68 1.59 12.31
C TRP A 136 6.63 2.78 12.23
N ASP A 137 7.64 2.78 13.10
CA ASP A 137 8.43 3.97 13.46
C ASP A 137 9.33 4.54 12.36
N ARG A 138 9.26 4.08 11.11
CA ARG A 138 10.02 4.66 9.99
C ARG A 138 9.24 4.64 8.68
N GLY A 139 8.04 5.22 8.70
CA GLY A 139 7.31 5.67 7.49
C GLY A 139 8.14 6.54 6.52
N ARG A 140 9.39 6.87 6.87
CA ARG A 140 10.48 7.41 6.02
C ARG A 140 10.37 7.05 4.54
N LEU A 141 10.16 5.77 4.19
CA LEU A 141 10.09 5.38 2.77
C LEU A 141 8.92 6.02 2.00
N HIS A 142 7.89 6.46 2.71
CA HIS A 142 6.72 7.18 2.20
C HIS A 142 6.85 8.69 2.38
N GLN A 143 8.06 9.21 2.55
CA GLN A 143 8.33 10.65 2.69
C GLN A 143 9.19 11.17 1.54
N LYS A 144 8.98 10.66 0.32
CA LYS A 144 9.85 11.01 -0.79
C LYS A 144 9.61 12.45 -1.25
N LEU A 145 10.70 13.12 -1.58
CA LEU A 145 10.73 14.41 -2.25
C LEU A 145 11.80 14.37 -3.35
N SER A 146 11.74 15.29 -4.30
CA SER A 146 12.84 15.52 -5.25
C SER A 146 13.58 16.80 -4.91
N LEU A 147 14.85 16.86 -5.32
CA LEU A 147 15.71 18.03 -5.17
C LEU A 147 16.14 18.45 -6.57
N VAL A 148 15.71 19.64 -6.99
CA VAL A 148 16.08 20.25 -8.27
C VAL A 148 16.77 21.55 -7.95
N GLU A 149 18.04 21.70 -8.34
CA GLU A 149 18.84 22.91 -8.07
C GLU A 149 18.87 23.31 -6.59
N GLY A 150 18.93 22.33 -5.68
CA GLY A 150 18.91 22.56 -4.23
C GLY A 150 17.54 22.93 -3.66
N LYS A 151 16.52 23.14 -4.50
CA LYS A 151 15.14 23.41 -4.07
C LYS A 151 14.37 22.11 -3.87
N ARG A 152 13.54 22.10 -2.83
CA ARG A 152 12.68 20.98 -2.46
C ARG A 152 11.41 21.00 -3.28
N ASN A 153 11.16 19.91 -3.99
CA ASN A 153 9.89 19.70 -4.67
C ASN A 153 9.18 18.52 -4.00
N TYR A 154 8.06 18.84 -3.35
CA TYR A 154 7.17 17.85 -2.78
C TYR A 154 6.26 17.30 -3.87
N PRO A 155 5.86 16.02 -3.78
CA PRO A 155 4.74 15.53 -4.57
C PRO A 155 3.51 16.43 -4.40
N ASP A 156 2.80 16.71 -5.49
CA ASP A 156 1.66 17.62 -5.53
C ASP A 156 2.00 19.07 -5.13
N ASN A 157 3.29 19.45 -5.14
CA ASN A 157 3.80 20.74 -4.67
C ASN A 157 3.38 21.09 -3.23
N GLN A 158 3.06 20.08 -2.41
CA GLN A 158 2.57 20.29 -1.05
C GLN A 158 3.41 19.53 -0.03
N ALA A 159 3.93 20.25 0.96
CA ALA A 159 4.61 19.63 2.08
C ALA A 159 3.66 18.70 2.84
N SER A 160 4.10 17.47 3.10
CA SER A 160 3.34 16.51 3.91
C SER A 160 4.24 15.68 4.81
N VAL A 161 3.75 15.37 6.00
CA VAL A 161 4.29 14.41 6.96
C VAL A 161 3.40 13.17 6.93
N ASN A 162 3.73 12.23 6.03
CA ASN A 162 2.93 11.04 5.84
C ASN A 162 3.02 10.09 7.04
N LEU A 163 1.88 9.49 7.43
CA LEU A 163 1.76 8.54 8.51
C LEU A 163 1.52 7.14 7.96
N LYS A 164 2.40 6.20 8.30
CA LYS A 164 2.21 4.77 8.01
C LYS A 164 1.48 4.07 9.15
N VAL A 165 0.39 3.39 8.81
CA VAL A 165 -0.39 2.55 9.70
C VAL A 165 -0.35 1.11 9.19
N LEU A 166 0.19 0.20 9.99
CA LEU A 166 0.35 -1.21 9.64
C LEU A 166 -0.56 -2.07 10.53
N TYR A 167 -1.44 -2.82 9.90
CA TYR A 167 -2.43 -3.68 10.52
C TYR A 167 -2.20 -5.15 10.12
N ARG A 168 -2.21 -6.04 11.13
CA ARG A 168 -1.95 -7.49 10.97
C ARG A 168 -0.70 -7.83 10.14
N GLN A 169 0.33 -6.98 10.20
CA GLN A 169 1.64 -7.14 9.53
C GLN A 169 1.57 -7.24 7.99
N ARG A 170 0.42 -6.94 7.38
CA ARG A 170 0.20 -7.10 5.93
C ARG A 170 -0.61 -5.98 5.30
N VAL A 171 -1.60 -5.45 6.03
CA VAL A 171 -2.43 -4.34 5.58
C VAL A 171 -1.71 -3.04 5.92
N GLU A 172 -1.44 -2.24 4.91
CA GLU A 172 -0.76 -0.96 5.05
C GLU A 172 -1.68 0.16 4.59
N PHE A 173 -1.78 1.20 5.40
CA PHE A 173 -2.39 2.47 5.02
C PHE A 173 -1.35 3.57 5.17
N ILE A 174 -1.30 4.48 4.21
CA ILE A 174 -0.48 5.69 4.28
C ILE A 174 -1.45 6.87 4.25
N LEU A 175 -1.36 7.76 5.24
CA LEU A 175 -2.14 8.98 5.30
C LEU A 175 -1.25 10.18 5.03
N ASP A 176 -1.72 11.12 4.22
CA ASP A 176 -1.08 12.44 4.09
C ASP A 176 -1.43 13.35 5.30
N SER A 177 -0.92 14.59 5.26
CA SER A 177 -1.17 15.58 6.32
C SER A 177 -2.60 16.12 6.32
N GLN A 178 -3.32 16.01 5.21
CA GLN A 178 -4.74 16.36 5.11
C GLN A 178 -5.64 15.21 5.59
N GLY A 179 -5.06 14.04 5.86
CA GLY A 179 -5.79 12.86 6.30
C GLY A 179 -6.44 12.09 5.16
N ARG A 180 -5.94 12.20 3.93
CA ARG A 180 -6.34 11.38 2.79
C ARG A 180 -5.48 10.13 2.70
N PHE A 181 -6.03 9.03 2.21
CA PHE A 181 -5.21 7.88 1.85
C PHE A 181 -4.29 8.21 0.68
N LEU A 182 -3.06 7.72 0.76
CA LEU A 182 -2.13 7.68 -0.36
C LEU A 182 -2.10 6.26 -0.89
N ASN A 183 -2.86 6.00 -1.94
CA ASN A 183 -2.78 4.77 -2.72
C ASN A 183 -2.11 5.06 -4.07
N ILE A 184 -1.38 4.08 -4.61
CA ILE A 184 -0.74 4.21 -5.94
C ILE A 184 -1.79 4.28 -7.04
N LEU A 185 -2.91 3.61 -6.83
CA LEU A 185 -4.13 3.65 -7.63
C LEU A 185 -5.25 4.08 -6.68
N ASP A 186 -5.99 5.13 -6.98
CA ASP A 186 -7.11 5.56 -6.14
C ASP A 186 -8.32 5.92 -7.03
N PRO A 187 -9.47 5.24 -6.87
CA PRO A 187 -10.66 5.54 -7.67
C PRO A 187 -11.32 6.87 -7.28
N GLU A 188 -10.94 7.50 -6.16
CA GLU A 188 -11.40 8.84 -5.79
C GLU A 188 -10.49 9.95 -6.34
N GLY A 189 -9.47 9.59 -7.12
CA GLY A 189 -8.60 10.52 -7.82
C GLY A 189 -7.11 10.23 -7.61
N SER A 190 -6.37 10.20 -8.71
CA SER A 190 -4.91 10.04 -8.69
C SER A 190 -4.23 11.32 -8.17
N SER A 191 -3.26 11.16 -7.28
CA SER A 191 -2.35 12.22 -6.83
C SER A 191 -0.89 11.81 -7.05
N GLU A 192 -0.01 12.78 -7.23
CA GLU A 192 1.42 12.52 -7.35
C GLU A 192 1.96 11.93 -6.03
N ALA A 193 1.48 12.43 -4.88
CA ALA A 193 1.81 11.87 -3.57
C ALA A 193 1.38 10.41 -3.45
N GLY A 194 0.19 10.04 -3.96
CA GLY A 194 -0.29 8.66 -4.01
C GLY A 194 0.63 7.75 -4.81
N ILE A 195 1.01 8.15 -6.03
CA ILE A 195 1.88 7.35 -6.90
C ILE A 195 3.28 7.16 -6.27
N ILE A 196 3.83 8.21 -5.66
CA ILE A 196 5.21 8.23 -5.16
C ILE A 196 5.35 7.60 -3.77
N ASN A 197 4.41 7.90 -2.87
CA ASN A 197 4.46 7.54 -1.46
C ASN A 197 3.38 6.53 -1.05
N GLY A 198 2.57 6.06 -1.99
CA GLY A 198 1.40 5.27 -1.67
C GLY A 198 1.67 3.91 -1.02
N ALA A 199 0.62 3.43 -0.37
CA ALA A 199 0.56 2.19 0.37
C ALA A 199 0.63 0.95 -0.55
N SER A 200 1.19 -0.13 -0.03
CA SER A 200 1.15 -1.45 -0.68
C SER A 200 0.89 -2.56 0.32
N PHE A 201 0.09 -3.56 -0.06
CA PHE A 201 -0.11 -4.75 0.75
C PHE A 201 1.19 -5.56 0.89
N ASN A 202 1.50 -6.12 2.07
CA ASN A 202 2.76 -6.83 2.32
C ASN A 202 2.57 -8.35 2.33
N TYR A 203 3.43 -9.06 1.60
CA TYR A 203 3.50 -10.52 1.57
C TYR A 203 4.55 -11.05 2.55
N GLY A 204 5.61 -10.29 2.83
CA GLY A 204 6.79 -10.78 3.53
C GLY A 204 6.69 -10.88 5.05
N GLY A 205 5.70 -10.23 5.66
CA GLY A 205 5.64 -10.09 7.12
C GLY A 205 6.96 -9.53 7.69
N PHE A 206 7.41 -10.03 8.84
CA PHE A 206 8.67 -9.57 9.43
C PHE A 206 9.93 -10.14 8.77
N CYS A 207 9.92 -11.42 8.36
CA CYS A 207 11.14 -12.12 7.97
C CYS A 207 11.48 -12.02 6.48
N ARG A 208 10.47 -11.79 5.61
CA ARG A 208 10.64 -11.83 4.15
C ARG A 208 10.28 -10.52 3.47
N HIS A 209 10.17 -9.43 4.23
CA HIS A 209 9.81 -8.11 3.69
C HIS A 209 10.78 -7.63 2.61
N LYS A 210 12.09 -7.85 2.80
CA LYS A 210 13.09 -7.48 1.79
C LYS A 210 12.84 -8.23 0.47
N ASP A 211 12.59 -9.53 0.57
CA ASP A 211 12.55 -10.45 -0.56
C ASP A 211 11.27 -10.31 -1.38
N LEU A 212 10.12 -10.18 -0.70
CA LEU A 212 8.80 -10.20 -1.35
C LEU A 212 8.22 -8.81 -1.56
N ASP A 213 8.61 -7.82 -0.75
CA ASP A 213 7.97 -6.51 -0.77
C ASP A 213 8.87 -5.38 -1.31
N ILE A 214 10.20 -5.51 -1.20
CA ILE A 214 11.18 -4.47 -1.57
C ILE A 214 11.95 -4.81 -2.85
N ALA A 215 12.61 -5.96 -2.92
CA ALA A 215 13.44 -6.34 -4.07
C ALA A 215 12.68 -6.28 -5.41
N PRO A 216 11.44 -6.80 -5.52
CA PRO A 216 10.67 -6.78 -6.77
C PRO A 216 10.34 -5.39 -7.33
N ILE A 217 10.40 -4.32 -6.51
CA ILE A 217 9.99 -2.96 -6.90
C ILE A 217 10.72 -2.50 -8.16
N GLY A 218 12.04 -2.70 -8.25
CA GLY A 218 12.84 -2.20 -9.36
C GLY A 218 12.44 -2.81 -10.71
N ARG A 219 12.15 -4.12 -10.72
CA ARG A 219 11.83 -4.87 -11.93
C ARG A 219 10.34 -4.83 -12.29
N HIS A 220 9.48 -4.92 -11.29
CA HIS A 220 8.07 -5.24 -11.48
C HIS A 220 7.13 -4.07 -11.27
N ASP A 221 7.60 -2.88 -10.86
CA ASP A 221 6.72 -1.71 -10.75
C ASP A 221 6.07 -1.34 -12.10
N PRO A 222 4.79 -0.91 -12.09
CA PRO A 222 4.11 -0.43 -13.28
C PRO A 222 4.87 0.70 -13.96
N ARG A 223 4.81 0.75 -15.29
CA ARG A 223 5.51 1.79 -16.07
C ARG A 223 5.11 3.21 -15.66
N PHE A 224 3.83 3.47 -15.44
CA PHE A 224 3.34 4.80 -15.05
C PHE A 224 4.01 5.28 -13.74
N ARG A 225 4.08 4.40 -12.74
CA ARG A 225 4.73 4.69 -11.46
C ARG A 225 6.23 4.89 -11.59
N ARG A 226 6.93 4.01 -12.33
CA ARG A 226 8.39 4.13 -12.55
C ARG A 226 8.78 5.46 -13.20
N LYS A 227 7.97 5.96 -14.14
CA LYS A 227 8.18 7.29 -14.75
C LYS A 227 8.09 8.41 -13.71
N LYS A 228 7.06 8.37 -12.85
CA LYS A 228 6.82 9.38 -11.81
C LYS A 228 7.83 9.33 -10.65
N LEU A 229 8.40 8.17 -10.34
CA LEU A 229 9.38 8.02 -9.27
C LEU A 229 10.76 8.62 -9.59
N ARG A 230 11.05 8.99 -10.84
CA ARG A 230 12.36 9.54 -11.23
C ARG A 230 12.64 10.85 -10.49
N GLY A 231 13.84 10.98 -9.94
CA GLY A 231 14.27 12.16 -9.18
C GLY A 231 13.80 12.19 -7.72
N TYR A 232 12.75 11.44 -7.37
CA TYR A 232 12.28 11.34 -5.99
C TYR A 232 13.15 10.39 -5.16
N ARG A 233 13.48 10.82 -3.95
CA ARG A 233 14.32 10.07 -3.01
C ARG A 233 13.63 10.00 -1.66
N SER A 234 13.83 8.91 -0.93
CA SER A 234 13.43 8.84 0.48
C SER A 234 14.50 9.47 1.38
N PRO A 235 14.13 10.02 2.55
CA PRO A 235 15.09 10.41 3.58
C PRO A 235 15.93 9.20 3.98
N SER A 236 17.17 9.35 4.42
CA SER A 236 18.05 8.25 4.83
C SER A 236 17.76 7.77 6.27
N LYS A 237 18.26 6.59 6.65
CA LYS A 237 18.17 6.09 8.03
C LYS A 237 19.31 6.59 8.93
N LYS A 238 20.32 7.29 8.38
CA LYS A 238 21.53 7.70 9.12
C LYS A 238 21.17 8.74 10.18
N ARG A 239 21.72 8.59 11.39
CA ARG A 239 21.50 9.51 12.53
C ARG A 239 22.62 10.54 12.70
N TRP A 240 23.82 10.20 12.25
CA TRP A 240 25.05 10.95 12.53
C TRP A 240 25.79 11.25 11.22
N GLY A 241 26.51 12.38 11.19
CA GLY A 241 27.28 12.87 10.04
C GLY A 241 26.55 13.90 9.18
N SER A 242 27.22 14.39 8.15
CA SER A 242 26.75 15.43 7.20
C SER A 242 25.71 14.94 6.17
N ASP A 243 24.97 13.86 6.46
CA ASP A 243 23.93 13.36 5.55
C ASP A 243 22.72 14.29 5.57
N ASP A 244 22.67 15.17 4.55
CA ASP A 244 21.60 16.11 4.28
C ASP A 244 20.22 15.45 4.17
N ARG A 245 20.17 14.14 3.88
CA ARG A 245 18.91 13.40 3.77
C ARG A 245 18.45 12.74 5.07
N SER A 246 19.13 12.95 6.20
CA SER A 246 18.81 12.24 7.44
C SER A 246 17.35 12.41 7.88
N PHE A 247 16.66 11.29 8.14
CA PHE A 247 15.31 11.28 8.73
C PHE A 247 15.26 11.85 10.16
N TRP A 248 16.40 11.87 10.84
CA TRP A 248 16.53 12.23 12.25
C TRP A 248 17.05 13.65 12.47
N SER A 249 17.62 14.27 11.43
CA SER A 249 18.16 15.62 11.50
C SER A 249 17.05 16.66 11.47
N ALA A 250 17.20 17.70 12.30
CA ALA A 250 16.41 18.93 12.26
C ALA A 250 16.87 19.90 11.15
N GLN A 251 17.90 19.52 10.40
CA GLN A 251 18.49 20.26 9.29
C GLN A 251 18.39 19.45 7.99
N GLY A 252 18.63 20.12 6.87
CA GLY A 252 18.62 19.51 5.55
C GLY A 252 17.22 19.39 4.93
N PRO A 253 17.14 18.92 3.68
CA PRO A 253 15.92 18.98 2.87
C PRO A 253 14.67 18.33 3.47
N TYR A 254 14.79 17.28 4.28
CA TYR A 254 13.64 16.59 4.85
C TYR A 254 13.10 17.20 6.14
N SER A 255 13.85 18.14 6.74
CA SER A 255 13.40 18.87 7.94
C SER A 255 12.29 19.86 7.59
N GLN A 256 11.36 20.10 8.52
CA GLN A 256 10.31 21.11 8.35
C GLN A 256 10.23 21.96 9.61
N ALA A 257 10.22 23.29 9.45
CA ALA A 257 10.17 24.26 10.55
C ALA A 257 11.20 23.98 11.67
N GLY A 258 12.44 23.65 11.30
CA GLY A 258 13.51 23.34 12.27
C GLY A 258 13.31 22.04 13.06
N ARG A 259 12.39 21.18 12.64
CA ARG A 259 12.11 19.88 13.28
C ARG A 259 12.51 18.73 12.36
N SER A 260 12.99 17.65 12.97
CA SER A 260 13.27 16.43 12.24
C SER A 260 12.00 15.74 11.78
N LEU A 261 12.06 15.12 10.61
CA LEU A 261 10.91 14.41 10.07
C LEU A 261 10.48 13.25 10.96
N ALA A 262 11.42 12.59 11.64
CA ALA A 262 11.12 11.61 12.68
C ALA A 262 10.27 12.19 13.82
N GLY A 263 10.60 13.38 14.30
CA GLY A 263 9.83 14.07 15.34
C GLY A 263 8.41 14.41 14.87
N LEU A 264 8.28 14.90 13.64
CA LEU A 264 6.99 15.24 13.03
C LEU A 264 6.11 14.00 12.84
N VAL A 265 6.67 12.88 12.34
CA VAL A 265 5.95 11.61 12.22
C VAL A 265 5.50 11.08 13.58
N LYS A 266 6.34 11.24 14.62
CA LYS A 266 6.00 10.83 15.99
C LYS A 266 4.79 11.60 16.54
N ASP A 267 4.69 12.89 16.24
CA ASP A 267 3.52 13.69 16.62
C ASP A 267 2.28 13.28 15.85
N GLN A 268 2.37 13.08 14.52
CA GLN A 268 1.26 12.55 13.71
C GLN A 268 0.76 11.20 14.26
N ALA A 269 1.69 10.32 14.67
CA ALA A 269 1.35 9.05 15.27
C ALA A 269 0.66 9.20 16.64
N ARG A 270 1.08 10.17 17.47
CA ARG A 270 0.43 10.47 18.75
C ARG A 270 -1.00 10.95 18.55
N ASP A 271 -1.20 11.86 17.61
CA ASP A 271 -2.52 12.44 17.33
C ASP A 271 -3.46 11.40 16.72
N PHE A 272 -2.96 10.54 15.83
CA PHE A 272 -3.75 9.43 15.30
C PHE A 272 -4.17 8.44 16.40
N ARG A 273 -3.29 8.08 17.35
CA ARG A 273 -3.67 7.23 18.50
C ARG A 273 -4.76 7.87 19.35
N ARG A 274 -4.69 9.19 19.58
CA ARG A 274 -5.75 9.91 20.31
C ARG A 274 -7.07 9.86 19.54
N LEU A 275 -7.02 10.03 18.22
CA LEU A 275 -8.20 9.94 17.36
C LEU A 275 -8.84 8.55 17.45
N VAL A 276 -8.08 7.46 17.28
CA VAL A 276 -8.61 6.08 17.38
C VAL A 276 -9.28 5.79 18.73
N ARG A 277 -8.74 6.33 19.83
CA ARG A 277 -9.33 6.16 21.17
C ARG A 277 -10.66 6.89 21.33
N LYS A 278 -10.87 7.97 20.58
CA LYS A 278 -12.08 8.82 20.62
C LYS A 278 -13.13 8.44 19.57
N SER A 279 -12.70 7.80 18.48
CA SER A 279 -13.58 7.29 17.41
C SER A 279 -14.55 6.24 17.93
#